data_AF-A0A1X9MGX6-F1
#
_entry.id   AF-A0A1X9MGX6-F1
#
_cell.length_a   1.000
_cell.length_b   1.000
_cell.length_c   1.000
_cell.angle_alpha   90.00
_cell.angle_beta   90.00
_cell.angle_gamma   90.00
#
_symmetry.space_group_name_H-M   'P 1'
#
loop_
_entity.id
_entity.type
_entity.pdbx_description
1 polymer ?
#
loop_
_entity_poly.entity_id
_entity_poly.type
_entity_poly.pdbx_seq_one_letter_code
_entity_poly.pdbx_strand_id
1 'polypeptide(L)'
;MKRFHQLFIIAQILFIASIAFTSLAPAQAEGADEIQKEATSCDHDKRISKDLRIHLDFYYELLANKYDSADVEKWKEIRSERDLLQKRLKEAKQKGELQNGQVVEKTWLDRHAKLQSAFTTAVEKRDEEQIGALLPQIFDHYEKLNGIYKKRLNLTNAL
;
A
#
# COMPACT_ATOMS: atom_id res chain seq x y z
N MET A 1 67.45 12.67 -25.10
CA MET A 1 66.47 13.11 -24.07
C MET A 1 65.09 13.46 -24.60
N LYS A 2 64.93 14.20 -25.73
CA LYS A 2 63.60 14.58 -26.27
C LYS A 2 62.66 13.41 -26.62
N ARG A 3 63.19 12.31 -27.17
CA ARG A 3 62.38 11.12 -27.53
C ARG A 3 61.86 10.34 -26.31
N PHE A 4 62.60 10.33 -25.21
CA PHE A 4 62.17 9.69 -23.96
C PHE A 4 61.05 10.49 -23.28
N HIS A 5 61.10 11.82 -23.33
CA HIS A 5 60.00 12.65 -22.84
C HIS A 5 58.73 12.52 -23.69
N GLN A 6 58.85 12.40 -25.01
CA GLN A 6 57.70 12.14 -25.88
C GLN A 6 57.04 10.78 -25.58
N LEU A 7 57.85 9.73 -25.39
CA LEU A 7 57.34 8.41 -25.01
C LEU A 7 56.69 8.43 -23.61
N PHE A 8 57.24 9.17 -22.66
CA PHE A 8 56.68 9.33 -21.33
C PHE A 8 55.34 10.07 -21.33
N ILE A 9 55.22 11.15 -22.10
CA ILE A 9 53.95 11.90 -22.24
C ILE A 9 52.88 11.05 -22.93
N ILE A 10 53.25 10.29 -23.98
CA ILE A 10 52.31 9.38 -24.65
C ILE A 10 51.84 8.27 -23.70
N ALA A 11 52.73 7.72 -22.87
CA ALA A 11 52.37 6.72 -21.86
C ALA A 11 51.40 7.28 -20.80
N GLN A 12 51.60 8.53 -20.37
CA GLN A 12 50.69 9.19 -19.42
C GLN A 12 49.29 9.45 -20.02
N ILE A 13 49.22 9.85 -21.29
CA ILE A 13 47.94 10.04 -22.00
C ILE A 13 47.20 8.70 -22.14
N LEU A 14 47.91 7.63 -22.49
CA LEU A 14 47.33 6.28 -22.58
C LEU A 14 46.83 5.78 -21.22
N PHE A 15 47.55 6.07 -20.14
CA PHE A 15 47.14 5.70 -18.79
C PHE A 15 45.84 6.42 -18.37
N ILE A 16 45.76 7.74 -18.59
CA ILE A 16 44.55 8.52 -18.27
C ILE A 16 43.36 8.08 -19.13
N ALA A 17 43.58 7.79 -20.41
CA ALA A 17 42.53 7.28 -21.30
C ALA A 17 42.00 5.90 -20.86
N SER A 18 42.85 5.02 -20.32
CA SER A 18 42.43 3.71 -19.81
C SER A 18 41.52 3.80 -18.58
N ILE A 19 41.73 4.79 -17.70
CA ILE A 19 40.89 5.02 -16.50
C ILE A 19 39.53 5.62 -16.88
N ALA A 20 39.48 6.46 -17.91
CA ALA A 20 38.21 7.04 -18.38
C ALA A 20 37.31 6.00 -19.09
N PHE A 21 37.88 4.92 -19.63
CA PHE A 21 37.10 3.90 -20.34
C PHE A 21 36.44 2.88 -19.39
N THR A 22 36.97 2.69 -18.17
CA THR A 22 36.38 1.76 -17.19
C THR A 22 35.23 2.35 -16.37
N SER A 23 35.08 3.69 -16.33
CA SER A 23 33.99 4.36 -15.60
C SER A 23 32.71 4.58 -16.41
N LEU A 24 32.74 4.33 -17.73
CA LEU A 24 31.56 4.36 -18.61
C LEU A 24 31.01 2.96 -18.95
N ALA A 25 31.49 1.90 -18.29
CA ALA A 25 30.84 0.60 -18.40
C ALA A 25 29.44 0.70 -17.76
N PRO A 26 28.35 0.54 -18.52
CA PRO A 26 27.03 0.44 -17.91
C PRO A 26 27.06 -0.75 -16.96
N ALA A 27 26.68 -0.53 -15.71
CA ALA A 27 26.38 -1.62 -14.78
C ALA A 27 25.25 -2.45 -15.41
N GLN A 28 25.62 -3.54 -16.07
CA GLN A 28 24.67 -4.57 -16.47
C GLN A 28 24.16 -5.18 -15.17
N ALA A 29 22.97 -4.76 -14.74
CA ALA A 29 22.14 -5.59 -13.89
C ALA A 29 21.86 -6.85 -14.73
N GLU A 30 22.44 -7.99 -14.33
CA GLU A 30 22.16 -9.28 -14.94
C GLU A 30 20.64 -9.45 -15.06
N GLY A 31 20.20 -9.62 -16.31
CA GLY A 31 18.85 -10.08 -16.64
C GLY A 31 18.57 -11.38 -15.89
N ALA A 32 17.40 -11.50 -15.29
CA ALA A 32 16.30 -12.16 -15.99
C ALA A 32 16.69 -13.59 -16.41
N ASP A 33 16.82 -14.47 -15.42
CA ASP A 33 16.07 -15.72 -15.43
C ASP A 33 15.96 -16.29 -14.02
N GLU A 34 14.88 -17.04 -13.81
CA GLU A 34 14.45 -17.70 -12.57
C GLU A 34 13.83 -16.80 -11.48
N ILE A 35 12.70 -16.17 -11.83
CA ILE A 35 11.62 -16.01 -10.84
C ILE A 35 10.97 -17.39 -10.62
N GLN A 36 11.68 -18.31 -9.97
CA GLN A 36 11.03 -19.20 -9.02
C GLN A 36 11.01 -18.47 -7.68
N LYS A 37 10.07 -17.53 -7.55
CA LYS A 37 9.57 -17.18 -6.23
C LYS A 37 8.81 -18.40 -5.73
N GLU A 38 9.52 -19.34 -5.10
CA GLU A 38 8.99 -19.94 -3.90
C GLU A 38 8.53 -18.77 -3.03
N ALA A 39 7.23 -18.52 -3.02
CA ALA A 39 6.60 -17.63 -2.08
C ALA A 39 6.72 -18.29 -0.71
N THR A 40 7.92 -18.28 -0.14
CA THR A 40 8.09 -18.28 1.30
C THR A 40 7.32 -17.06 1.76
N SER A 41 6.08 -17.30 2.18
CA SER A 41 5.17 -16.32 2.76
C SER A 41 5.82 -15.75 4.02
N CYS A 42 6.74 -14.82 3.83
CA CYS A 42 7.39 -14.08 4.88
C CYS A 42 6.31 -13.34 5.66
N ASP A 43 6.21 -13.63 6.95
CA ASP A 43 5.26 -13.01 7.88
C ASP A 43 5.42 -11.46 7.97
N HIS A 44 6.51 -10.93 7.39
CA HIS A 44 6.80 -9.51 7.22
C HIS A 44 5.70 -8.75 6.45
N ASP A 45 5.12 -9.32 5.39
CA ASP A 45 4.08 -8.65 4.58
C ASP A 45 2.79 -8.39 5.39
N LYS A 46 2.45 -9.30 6.32
CA LYS A 46 1.28 -9.15 7.18
C LYS A 46 1.46 -8.07 8.25
N ARG A 47 2.69 -7.82 8.69
CA ARG A 47 2.99 -6.74 9.65
C ARG A 47 2.96 -5.38 8.96
N ILE A 48 3.57 -5.27 7.78
CA ILE A 48 3.56 -4.06 6.96
C ILE A 48 2.12 -3.63 6.65
N SER A 49 1.24 -4.57 6.28
CA SER A 49 -0.17 -4.25 6.01
C SER A 49 -0.97 -3.77 7.23
N LYS A 50 -0.65 -4.25 8.44
CA LYS A 50 -1.32 -3.80 9.67
C LYS A 50 -0.87 -2.41 10.09
N ASP A 51 0.43 -2.14 10.07
CA ASP A 51 0.97 -0.85 10.48
C ASP A 51 0.57 0.24 9.48
N LEU A 52 0.63 -0.08 8.17
CA LEU A 52 0.16 0.82 7.11
C LEU A 52 -1.32 1.18 7.24
N ARG A 53 -2.16 0.25 7.73
CA ARG A 53 -3.59 0.52 7.97
C ARG A 53 -3.80 1.67 8.95
N ILE A 54 -3.03 1.72 10.04
CA ILE A 54 -3.15 2.78 11.05
C ILE A 54 -2.80 4.14 10.43
N HIS A 55 -1.75 4.18 9.61
CA HIS A 55 -1.37 5.39 8.88
C HIS A 55 -2.44 5.83 7.90
N LEU A 56 -3.05 4.89 7.18
CA LEU A 56 -4.12 5.18 6.23
C LEU A 56 -5.39 5.69 6.94
N ASP A 57 -5.75 5.08 8.09
CA ASP A 57 -6.89 5.53 8.90
C ASP A 57 -6.70 6.97 9.37
N PHE A 58 -5.48 7.32 9.81
CA PHE A 58 -5.14 8.69 10.20
C PHE A 58 -5.12 9.64 9.00
N TYR A 59 -4.63 9.18 7.85
CA TYR A 59 -4.62 9.97 6.62
C TYR A 59 -6.03 10.37 6.19
N TYR A 60 -6.98 9.44 6.22
CA TYR A 60 -8.38 9.75 5.94
C TYR A 60 -9.00 10.72 6.96
N GLU A 61 -8.64 10.61 8.24
CA GLU A 61 -9.07 11.57 9.27
C GLU A 61 -8.54 12.98 8.99
N LEU A 62 -7.27 13.11 8.57
CA LEU A 62 -6.69 14.40 8.17
C LEU A 62 -7.37 14.99 6.95
N LEU A 63 -7.68 14.17 5.95
CA LEU A 63 -8.39 14.62 4.75
C LEU A 63 -9.83 15.03 5.07
N ALA A 64 -10.52 14.29 5.92
CA ALA A 64 -11.85 14.67 6.39
C ALA A 64 -11.79 16.04 7.08
N ASN A 65 -10.84 16.24 8.01
CA ASN A 65 -10.65 17.55 8.65
C ASN A 65 -10.40 18.69 7.65
N LYS A 66 -9.74 18.42 6.51
CA LYS A 66 -9.48 19.42 5.46
C LYS A 66 -10.74 19.75 4.65
N TYR A 67 -11.51 18.76 4.23
CA TYR A 67 -12.59 18.93 3.25
C TYR A 67 -13.99 19.04 3.88
N ASP A 68 -14.29 18.28 4.93
CA ASP A 68 -15.55 18.35 5.67
C ASP A 68 -15.37 17.83 7.10
N SER A 69 -15.49 18.74 8.07
CA SER A 69 -15.32 18.40 9.49
C SER A 69 -16.42 17.48 10.04
N ALA A 70 -17.60 17.43 9.41
CA ALA A 70 -18.67 16.51 9.81
C ALA A 70 -18.28 15.04 9.51
N ASP A 71 -17.50 14.83 8.46
CA ASP A 71 -17.03 13.52 8.00
C ASP A 71 -15.96 12.91 8.91
N VAL A 72 -15.33 13.71 9.77
CA VAL A 72 -14.32 13.27 10.75
C VAL A 72 -14.93 12.35 11.80
N GLU A 73 -16.05 12.75 12.39
CA GLU A 73 -16.71 11.95 13.43
C GLU A 73 -17.31 10.68 12.82
N LYS A 74 -17.92 10.78 11.63
CA LYS A 74 -18.36 9.62 10.86
C LYS A 74 -17.22 8.61 10.65
N TRP A 75 -16.04 9.07 10.23
CA TRP A 75 -14.89 8.19 10.03
C TRP A 75 -14.40 7.54 11.34
N LYS A 76 -14.37 8.30 12.44
CA LYS A 76 -14.00 7.76 13.77
C LYS A 76 -14.96 6.68 14.26
N GLU A 77 -16.26 6.85 14.03
CA GLU A 77 -17.27 5.84 14.37
C GLU A 77 -17.06 4.58 13.53
N ILE A 78 -16.92 4.72 12.22
CA ILE A 78 -16.70 3.59 11.29
C ILE A 78 -15.44 2.80 11.68
N ARG A 79 -14.30 3.48 11.95
CA ARG A 79 -13.05 2.79 12.30
C ARG A 79 -13.13 2.09 13.66
N SER A 80 -13.75 2.73 14.66
CA SER A 80 -13.90 2.19 16.00
C SER A 80 -14.75 0.92 15.97
N GLU A 81 -15.87 0.98 15.25
CA GLU A 81 -16.74 -0.18 15.05
C GLU A 81 -16.03 -1.30 14.29
N ARG A 82 -15.32 -0.97 13.20
CA ARG A 82 -14.55 -1.95 12.43
C ARG A 82 -13.55 -2.70 13.30
N ASP A 83 -12.82 -2.00 14.16
CA ASP A 83 -11.82 -2.60 15.04
C ASP A 83 -12.47 -3.50 16.10
N LEU A 84 -13.61 -3.11 16.65
CA LEU A 84 -14.41 -3.96 17.55
C LEU A 84 -14.89 -5.23 16.85
N LEU A 85 -15.45 -5.10 15.65
CA LEU A 85 -15.96 -6.21 14.85
C LEU A 85 -14.84 -7.18 14.46
N GLN A 86 -13.67 -6.68 14.09
CA GLN A 86 -12.50 -7.51 13.80
C GLN A 86 -12.01 -8.29 15.02
N LYS A 87 -12.01 -7.69 16.21
CA LYS A 87 -11.71 -8.40 17.47
C LYS A 87 -12.71 -9.52 17.73
N ARG A 88 -14.01 -9.22 17.64
CA ARG A 88 -15.09 -10.23 17.81
C ARG A 88 -15.01 -11.36 16.79
N LEU A 89 -14.74 -11.05 15.51
CA LEU A 89 -14.54 -12.06 14.47
C LEU A 89 -13.34 -12.97 14.79
N LYS A 90 -12.24 -12.40 15.30
CA LYS A 90 -11.07 -13.18 15.71
C LYS A 90 -11.41 -14.12 16.87
N GLU A 91 -12.11 -13.62 17.89
CA GLU A 91 -12.54 -14.42 19.04
C GLU A 91 -13.49 -15.55 18.65
N ALA A 92 -14.54 -15.25 17.87
CA ALA A 92 -15.49 -16.26 17.39
C ALA A 92 -14.81 -17.32 16.51
N LYS A 93 -13.82 -16.92 15.70
CA LYS A 93 -13.00 -17.87 14.93
C LYS A 93 -12.15 -18.77 15.85
N GLN A 94 -11.55 -18.22 16.90
CA GLN A 94 -10.76 -19.00 17.86
C GLN A 94 -11.62 -20.01 18.64
N LYS A 95 -12.89 -19.68 18.90
CA LYS A 95 -13.87 -20.57 19.54
C LYS A 95 -14.47 -21.62 18.60
N GLY A 96 -14.20 -21.53 17.29
CA GLY A 96 -14.80 -22.42 16.29
C GLY A 96 -16.27 -22.10 15.98
N GLU A 97 -16.77 -20.93 16.39
CA GLU A 97 -18.16 -20.49 16.18
C GLU A 97 -18.40 -20.00 14.74
N LEU A 98 -17.34 -19.75 13.98
CA LEU A 98 -17.41 -19.29 12.59
C LEU A 98 -16.95 -20.38 11.63
N GLN A 99 -17.75 -20.59 10.57
CA GLN A 99 -17.32 -21.43 9.46
C GLN A 99 -16.07 -20.83 8.78
N ASN A 100 -15.16 -21.72 8.38
CA ASN A 100 -14.02 -21.36 7.55
C ASN A 100 -14.49 -20.93 6.16
N GLY A 101 -13.97 -19.81 5.66
CA GLY A 101 -14.35 -19.28 4.36
C GLY A 101 -14.12 -17.77 4.28
N GLN A 102 -14.17 -17.23 3.06
CA GLN A 102 -13.94 -15.81 2.80
C GLN A 102 -15.00 -14.95 3.50
N VAL A 103 -14.56 -13.93 4.25
CA VAL A 103 -15.44 -13.01 5.02
C VAL A 103 -16.10 -11.98 4.11
N VAL A 104 -15.37 -11.55 3.08
CA VAL A 104 -15.75 -10.44 2.22
C VAL A 104 -16.00 -10.96 0.82
N GLU A 105 -17.14 -10.58 0.24
CA GLU A 105 -17.53 -10.96 -1.12
C GLU A 105 -16.58 -10.36 -2.15
N LYS A 106 -16.37 -11.08 -3.26
CA LYS A 106 -15.53 -10.62 -4.37
C LYS A 106 -15.99 -9.27 -4.94
N THR A 107 -17.30 -9.05 -5.00
CA THR A 107 -17.92 -7.79 -5.44
C THR A 107 -17.46 -6.59 -4.61
N TRP A 108 -17.34 -6.76 -3.30
CA TRP A 108 -16.83 -5.71 -2.41
C TRP A 108 -15.34 -5.47 -2.67
N LEU A 109 -14.53 -6.54 -2.82
CA LEU A 109 -13.09 -6.42 -3.11
C LEU A 109 -12.81 -5.73 -4.44
N ASP A 110 -13.56 -6.07 -5.49
CA ASP A 110 -13.42 -5.44 -6.81
C ASP A 110 -13.79 -3.95 -6.74
N ARG A 111 -14.83 -3.60 -5.96
CA ARG A 111 -15.20 -2.20 -5.71
C ARG A 111 -14.14 -1.47 -4.88
N HIS A 112 -13.57 -2.13 -3.88
CA HIS A 112 -12.50 -1.59 -3.05
C HIS A 112 -11.29 -1.21 -3.90
N ALA A 113 -10.83 -2.13 -4.75
CA ALA A 113 -9.69 -1.92 -5.62
C ALA A 113 -9.92 -0.74 -6.59
N LYS A 114 -11.11 -0.66 -7.21
CA LYS A 114 -11.47 0.46 -8.09
C LYS A 114 -11.49 1.80 -7.36
N LEU A 115 -12.08 1.84 -6.16
CA LEU A 115 -12.20 3.05 -5.38
C LEU A 115 -10.83 3.54 -4.89
N GLN A 116 -9.99 2.63 -4.40
CA GLN A 116 -8.62 2.96 -4.00
C GLN A 116 -7.79 3.45 -5.19
N SER A 117 -7.89 2.79 -6.35
CA SER A 117 -7.19 3.24 -7.55
C SER A 117 -7.60 4.66 -7.98
N ALA A 118 -8.91 4.95 -8.00
CA ALA A 118 -9.40 6.29 -8.35
C ALA A 118 -8.91 7.34 -7.33
N PHE A 119 -8.94 7.01 -6.05
CA PHE A 119 -8.49 7.89 -4.99
C PHE A 119 -6.97 8.14 -5.04
N THR A 120 -6.16 7.10 -5.26
CA THR A 120 -4.72 7.24 -5.47
C THR A 120 -4.43 8.17 -6.66
N THR A 121 -5.11 7.99 -7.79
CA THR A 121 -4.96 8.89 -8.95
C THR A 121 -5.33 10.34 -8.62
N ALA A 122 -6.39 10.56 -7.84
CA ALA A 122 -6.80 11.90 -7.42
C ALA A 122 -5.72 12.55 -6.53
N VAL A 123 -5.16 11.80 -5.57
CA VAL A 123 -4.07 12.25 -4.69
C VAL A 123 -2.79 12.55 -5.49
N GLU A 124 -2.41 11.68 -6.43
CA GLU A 124 -1.24 11.89 -7.30
C GLU A 124 -1.35 13.17 -8.13
N LYS A 125 -2.54 13.42 -8.68
CA LYS A 125 -2.84 14.63 -9.46
C LYS A 125 -3.09 15.87 -8.61
N ARG A 126 -3.18 15.72 -7.28
CA ARG A 126 -3.59 16.76 -6.34
C ARG A 126 -4.96 17.36 -6.70
N ASP A 127 -5.86 16.53 -7.21
CA ASP A 127 -7.20 16.93 -7.62
C ASP A 127 -8.09 17.03 -6.38
N GLU A 128 -8.16 18.22 -5.79
CA GLU A 128 -8.86 18.46 -4.52
C GLU A 128 -10.37 18.20 -4.63
N GLU A 129 -10.99 18.53 -5.76
CA GLU A 129 -12.41 18.27 -6.00
C GLU A 129 -12.69 16.77 -6.04
N GLN A 130 -11.86 16.01 -6.77
CA GLN A 130 -12.02 14.57 -6.86
C GLN A 130 -11.71 13.88 -5.52
N ILE A 131 -10.73 14.36 -4.76
CA ILE A 131 -10.45 13.86 -3.41
C ILE A 131 -11.66 14.08 -2.49
N GLY A 132 -12.23 15.29 -2.49
CA GLY A 132 -13.42 15.63 -1.72
C GLY A 132 -14.64 14.79 -2.10
N ALA A 133 -14.81 14.48 -3.39
CA ALA A 133 -15.92 13.65 -3.86
C ALA A 133 -15.74 12.15 -3.56
N LEU A 134 -14.51 11.65 -3.52
CA LEU A 134 -14.21 10.23 -3.30
C LEU A 134 -14.16 9.87 -1.81
N LEU A 135 -13.80 10.80 -0.93
CA LEU A 135 -13.63 10.52 0.50
C LEU A 135 -14.93 10.03 1.18
N PRO A 136 -16.10 10.65 0.98
CA PRO A 136 -17.35 10.12 1.51
C PRO A 136 -17.68 8.72 0.98
N GLN A 137 -17.35 8.44 -0.30
CA GLN A 137 -17.57 7.13 -0.91
C GLN A 137 -16.68 6.06 -0.28
N ILE A 138 -15.46 6.41 0.12
CA ILE A 138 -14.56 5.53 0.88
C ILE A 138 -15.20 5.20 2.23
N PHE A 139 -15.74 6.20 2.93
CA PHE A 139 -16.37 6.00 4.23
C PHE A 139 -17.58 5.08 4.13
N ASP A 140 -18.49 5.35 3.20
CA ASP A 140 -19.65 4.49 2.94
C ASP A 140 -19.24 3.05 2.56
N HIS A 141 -18.10 2.90 1.89
CA HIS A 141 -17.58 1.60 1.49
C HIS A 141 -17.05 0.79 2.69
N TYR A 142 -16.38 1.44 3.65
CA TYR A 142 -15.97 0.83 4.92
C TYR A 142 -17.15 0.60 5.89
N GLU A 143 -18.15 1.46 5.89
CA GLU A 143 -19.38 1.22 6.65
C GLU A 143 -20.09 -0.05 6.17
N LYS A 144 -20.17 -0.26 4.84
CA LYS A 144 -20.68 -1.51 4.27
C LYS A 144 -19.85 -2.73 4.69
N LEU A 145 -18.54 -2.58 4.84
CA LEU A 145 -17.68 -3.64 5.37
C LEU A 145 -18.05 -4.01 6.81
N ASN A 146 -18.31 -3.01 7.67
CA ASN A 146 -18.82 -3.26 9.01
C ASN A 146 -20.16 -4.02 8.97
N GLY A 147 -21.04 -3.67 8.04
CA GLY A 147 -22.28 -4.41 7.78
C GLY A 147 -22.04 -5.89 7.43
N ILE A 148 -21.05 -6.18 6.59
CA ILE A 148 -20.64 -7.57 6.26
C ILE A 148 -20.15 -8.30 7.51
N TYR A 149 -19.31 -7.64 8.32
CA TYR A 149 -18.80 -8.22 9.57
C TYR A 149 -19.90 -8.50 10.60
N LYS A 150 -20.84 -7.57 10.77
CA LYS A 150 -22.02 -7.74 11.63
C LYS A 150 -22.85 -8.94 11.20
N LYS A 151 -23.17 -9.06 9.91
CA LYS A 151 -23.91 -10.20 9.34
C LYS A 151 -23.19 -11.51 9.64
N ARG A 152 -21.87 -11.56 9.46
CA ARG A 152 -21.09 -12.78 9.74
C ARG A 152 -21.06 -13.15 11.23
N LEU A 153 -21.12 -12.18 12.12
CA LEU A 153 -21.23 -12.38 13.57
C LEU A 153 -22.68 -12.64 14.04
N ASN A 154 -23.66 -12.71 13.13
CA ASN A 154 -25.10 -12.76 13.45
C ASN A 154 -25.56 -11.60 14.36
N LEU A 155 -24.90 -10.45 14.30
CA LEU A 155 -25.26 -9.25 15.07
C LEU A 155 -26.41 -8.46 14.43
N THR A 156 -27.19 -9.09 13.54
CA THR A 156 -28.29 -8.46 12.80
C THR A 156 -29.50 -8.12 13.67
N ASN A 157 -29.53 -8.52 14.95
CA ASN A 157 -30.59 -8.20 15.92
C ASN A 157 -30.03 -7.90 17.32
N ALA A 158 -29.26 -6.83 17.47
CA ALA A 158 -28.93 -6.28 18.80
C ALA A 158 -28.90 -4.75 18.74
N LEU A 159 -30.10 -4.16 18.56
CA LEU A 159 -30.49 -2.85 19.05
C LEU A 159 -31.81 -3.03 19.78
#